data_AF-A0AAV2B663-F1
#
_entry.id   AF-A0AAV2B663-F1
#
_cell.length_a   1.000
_cell.length_b   1.000
_cell.length_c   1.000
_cell.angle_alpha   90.00
_cell.angle_beta   90.00
_cell.angle_gamma   90.00
#
_symmetry.space_group_name_H-M   'P 1'
#
loop_
_entity.id
_entity.type
_entity.pdbx_description
1 polymer ?
#
loop_
_entity_poly.entity_id
_entity_poly.type
_entity_poly.pdbx_seq_one_letter_code
_entity_poly.pdbx_strand_id
1 'polypeptide(L)'
;MNRRMAEFVHGDAMGNSFLFTLCGEEWKRMRNIITPTFSTGKIKKMINYIKQCNSTMIENLKKVSKNGKPLQVKQFSNAFSMDVIASAAFSVYLDSYNDPNNTFIQSAVKAFSPYFNYKLAFYQMWPKLAKWIGVQVIYTKPLYFFKKSALYIMKQRKKTGHTRSDFLQFLMGTVKDFADEKEEDVGNDTTSHDVQDKSRNQIYKSKRHLC
;
A
#
# COMPACT_ATOMS: atom_id res chain seq x y z
N MET A 1 11.65 -8.30 -15.53
CA MET A 1 12.19 -8.78 -14.23
C MET A 1 11.24 -9.82 -13.68
N ASN A 2 11.46 -11.10 -13.98
CA ASN A 2 10.63 -12.20 -13.51
C ASN A 2 10.84 -12.39 -12.00
N ARG A 3 9.89 -11.92 -11.18
CA ARG A 3 9.80 -12.24 -9.76
C ARG A 3 9.41 -13.72 -9.65
N ARG A 4 10.39 -14.63 -9.78
CA ARG A 4 10.17 -16.05 -9.54
C ARG A 4 9.99 -16.25 -8.04
N MET A 5 8.81 -16.77 -7.69
CA MET A 5 8.55 -17.60 -6.53
C MET A 5 8.92 -16.97 -5.20
N ALA A 6 8.01 -16.12 -4.74
CA ALA A 6 7.64 -16.27 -3.36
C ALA A 6 6.12 -16.27 -3.29
N GLU A 7 5.58 -17.48 -3.22
CA GLU A 7 4.35 -17.77 -2.49
C GLU A 7 4.61 -17.44 -1.00
N PHE A 8 4.92 -16.18 -0.73
CA PHE A 8 4.99 -15.62 0.59
C PHE A 8 3.56 -15.74 1.12
N VAL A 9 3.40 -16.52 2.18
CA VAL A 9 2.19 -16.50 3.04
C VAL A 9 1.02 -17.36 2.52
N HIS A 10 1.07 -18.65 2.87
CA HIS A 10 -0.18 -19.36 3.09
C HIS A 10 -0.76 -18.90 4.44
N GLY A 11 -1.99 -18.37 4.43
CA GLY A 11 -2.79 -18.17 5.65
C GLY A 11 -3.22 -16.75 6.03
N ASP A 12 -2.68 -15.67 5.44
CA ASP A 12 -3.14 -14.30 5.71
C ASP A 12 -3.51 -13.54 4.43
N ALA A 13 -4.81 -13.37 4.22
CA ALA A 13 -5.38 -12.70 3.06
C ALA A 13 -4.86 -11.26 2.86
N MET A 14 -4.53 -10.54 3.95
CA MET A 14 -4.00 -9.18 3.85
C MET A 14 -2.54 -9.18 3.39
N GLY A 15 -1.71 -10.06 3.96
CA GLY A 15 -0.30 -10.19 3.60
C GLY A 15 -0.13 -10.54 2.12
N ASN A 16 -0.98 -11.42 1.59
CA ASN A 16 -0.96 -11.83 0.19
C ASN A 16 -1.31 -10.72 -0.80
N SER A 17 -2.06 -9.72 -0.34
CA SER A 17 -2.51 -8.60 -1.19
C SER A 17 -1.48 -7.48 -1.34
N PHE A 18 -0.31 -7.58 -0.70
CA PHE A 18 0.71 -6.53 -0.79
C PHE A 18 1.41 -6.51 -2.15
N LEU A 19 1.68 -5.31 -2.68
CA LEU A 19 2.33 -5.16 -3.98
C LEU A 19 3.71 -5.86 -4.05
N PHE A 20 4.39 -6.04 -2.93
CA PHE A 20 5.67 -6.75 -2.90
C PHE A 20 5.53 -8.28 -2.83
N THR A 21 4.38 -8.81 -2.42
CA THR A 21 4.08 -10.26 -2.42
C THR A 21 3.46 -10.72 -3.72
N LEU A 22 2.69 -9.86 -4.41
CA LEU A 22 2.07 -10.18 -5.70
C LEU A 22 3.13 -10.52 -6.76
N CYS A 23 2.76 -11.44 -7.66
CA CYS A 23 3.58 -11.90 -8.78
C CYS A 23 2.81 -11.89 -10.11
N GLY A 24 3.53 -12.03 -11.23
CA GLY A 24 2.94 -12.17 -12.57
C GLY A 24 1.99 -11.03 -12.98
N GLU A 25 0.88 -11.40 -13.59
CA GLU A 25 -0.14 -10.45 -14.09
C GLU A 25 -0.83 -9.67 -12.97
N GLU A 26 -1.02 -10.25 -11.78
CA GLU A 26 -1.63 -9.53 -10.64
C GLU A 26 -0.75 -8.38 -10.17
N TRP A 27 0.56 -8.63 -10.06
CA TRP A 27 1.53 -7.59 -9.73
C TRP A 27 1.55 -6.50 -10.79
N LYS A 28 1.57 -6.88 -12.07
CA LYS A 28 1.58 -5.95 -13.20
C LYS A 28 0.33 -5.07 -13.18
N ARG A 29 -0.85 -5.68 -13.00
CA ARG A 29 -2.13 -4.98 -12.85
C ARG A 29 -2.10 -4.00 -11.68
N MET A 30 -1.73 -4.44 -10.48
CA MET A 30 -1.71 -3.59 -9.29
C MET A 30 -0.71 -2.43 -9.43
N ARG A 31 0.46 -2.69 -10.01
CA ARG A 31 1.47 -1.66 -10.28
C ARG A 31 0.93 -0.61 -11.26
N ASN A 32 0.27 -1.03 -12.33
CA ASN A 32 -0.31 -0.12 -13.31
C ASN A 32 -1.38 0.80 -12.70
N ILE A 33 -2.13 0.33 -11.70
CA ILE A 33 -3.12 1.15 -10.98
C ILE A 33 -2.46 2.17 -10.04
N ILE A 34 -1.37 1.79 -9.35
CA ILE A 34 -0.73 2.61 -8.32
C ILE A 34 0.22 3.65 -8.93
N THR A 35 1.02 3.26 -9.93
CA THR A 35 2.08 4.09 -10.51
C THR A 35 1.61 5.49 -10.96
N PRO A 36 0.46 5.67 -11.63
CA PRO A 36 0.01 6.99 -12.08
C PRO A 36 -0.20 8.01 -10.95
N THR A 37 -0.49 7.52 -9.73
CA THR A 37 -0.66 8.37 -8.55
C THR A 37 0.62 9.08 -8.13
N PHE A 38 1.79 8.54 -8.51
CA PHE A 38 3.11 9.13 -8.25
C PHE A 38 3.65 9.94 -9.42
N SER A 39 2.82 10.28 -10.40
CA SER A 39 3.23 11.22 -11.45
C SER A 39 3.53 12.61 -10.87
N THR A 40 4.43 13.35 -11.51
CA THR A 40 4.82 14.70 -11.09
C THR A 40 3.61 15.63 -10.91
N GLY A 41 2.61 15.55 -11.78
CA GLY A 41 1.39 16.35 -11.68
C GLY A 41 0.57 16.05 -10.41
N LYS A 42 0.45 14.78 -10.03
CA LYS A 42 -0.28 14.36 -8.83
C LYS A 42 0.52 14.67 -7.56
N ILE A 43 1.84 14.47 -7.57
CA ILE A 43 2.72 14.87 -6.47
C ILE A 43 2.65 16.39 -6.23
N LYS A 44 2.69 17.20 -7.29
CA LYS A 44 2.52 18.67 -7.18
C LYS A 44 1.20 19.04 -6.52
N LYS A 45 0.12 18.32 -6.80
CA LYS A 45 -1.19 18.54 -6.14
C LYS A 45 -1.19 18.20 -4.64
N MET A 46 -0.32 17.29 -4.19
CA MET A 46 -0.15 16.94 -2.77
C MET A 46 0.84 17.84 -2.02
N ILE A 47 1.56 18.73 -2.71
CA ILE A 47 2.66 19.51 -2.10
C ILE A 47 2.20 20.39 -0.93
N ASN A 48 0.94 20.81 -0.93
CA ASN A 48 0.37 21.62 0.15
C ASN A 48 0.36 20.87 1.49
N TYR A 49 0.10 19.56 1.48
CA TYR A 49 0.19 18.72 2.67
C TYR A 49 1.63 18.68 3.21
N ILE A 50 2.62 18.55 2.32
CA ILE A 50 4.04 18.54 2.69
C ILE A 50 4.45 19.89 3.28
N LYS A 51 4.03 20.99 2.65
CA LYS A 51 4.29 22.36 3.15
C LYS A 51 3.71 22.56 4.54
N GLN A 52 2.49 22.09 4.78
CA GLN A 52 1.86 22.18 6.09
C GLN A 52 2.66 21.42 7.16
N CYS A 53 3.04 20.17 6.89
CA CYS A 53 3.89 19.39 7.81
C CYS A 53 5.25 20.06 8.05
N ASN A 54 5.82 20.71 7.03
CA ASN A 54 7.07 21.43 7.14
C ASN A 54 6.96 22.65 8.06
N SER A 55 5.86 23.40 7.99
CA SER A 55 5.62 24.52 8.92
C SER A 55 5.59 24.06 10.38
N THR A 56 4.84 22.99 10.68
CA THR A 56 4.79 22.37 12.02
C THR A 56 6.18 21.93 12.48
N MET A 57 6.95 21.33 11.58
CA MET A 57 8.30 20.88 11.90
C MET A 57 9.25 22.04 12.23
N ILE A 58 9.19 23.14 11.46
CA ILE A 58 9.97 24.35 11.71
C ILE A 58 9.61 24.94 13.08
N GLU A 59 8.34 24.97 13.45
CA GLU A 59 7.90 25.45 14.77
C GLU A 59 8.47 24.59 15.90
N ASN A 60 8.45 23.27 15.74
CA ASN A 60 9.04 22.34 16.70
C ASN A 60 10.56 22.51 16.82
N LEU A 61 11.26 22.72 15.70
CA LEU A 61 12.70 23.02 15.70
C LEU A 61 13.02 24.34 16.43
N LYS A 62 12.22 25.40 16.21
CA LYS A 62 12.37 26.68 16.92
C LYS A 62 12.22 26.52 18.43
N LYS A 63 11.26 25.70 18.89
CA LYS A 63 11.06 25.41 20.32
C LYS A 63 12.28 24.71 20.92
N VAL A 64 12.85 23.71 20.24
CA VAL A 64 14.03 22.99 20.72
C VAL A 64 15.27 23.89 20.73
N SER A 65 15.47 24.68 19.67
CA SER A 65 16.58 25.63 19.55
C SER A 65 16.61 26.64 20.70
N LYS A 66 15.45 27.19 21.10
CA LYS A 66 15.34 28.11 22.25
C LYS A 66 15.79 27.50 23.58
N ASN A 67 15.64 26.18 23.74
CA ASN A 67 15.99 25.49 24.98
C ASN A 67 17.47 25.08 25.04
N GLY A 68 18.26 25.33 23.98
CA GLY A 68 19.67 24.96 23.90
C GLY A 68 19.95 23.46 23.94
N LYS A 69 18.92 22.62 23.73
CA LYS A 69 19.04 21.16 23.83
C LYS A 69 19.59 20.56 22.53
N PRO A 70 20.42 19.49 22.60
CA PRO A 70 20.82 18.74 21.42
C PRO A 70 19.62 18.20 20.64
N LEU A 71 19.70 18.28 19.31
CA LEU A 71 18.65 17.83 18.40
C LEU A 71 18.83 16.35 18.06
N GLN A 72 17.83 15.52 18.38
CA GLN A 72 17.76 14.15 17.86
C GLN A 72 17.19 14.16 16.43
N VAL A 73 18.05 14.30 15.43
CA VAL A 73 17.66 14.41 14.01
C VAL A 73 16.75 13.26 13.58
N LYS A 74 17.05 12.02 14.00
CA LYS A 74 16.25 10.83 13.67
C LYS A 74 14.80 10.96 14.15
N GLN A 75 14.57 11.49 15.35
CA GLN A 75 13.23 11.66 15.89
C GLN A 75 12.43 12.66 15.06
N PHE A 76 13.05 13.78 14.70
CA PHE A 76 12.47 14.79 13.83
C PHE A 76 12.15 14.23 12.43
N SER A 77 13.11 13.58 11.77
CA SER A 77 12.90 13.01 10.43
C SER A 77 11.79 11.94 10.42
N ASN A 78 11.71 11.12 11.48
CA ASN A 78 10.65 10.12 11.64
C ASN A 78 9.28 10.77 11.80
N ALA A 79 9.16 11.77 12.68
CA ALA A 79 7.92 12.51 12.87
C ALA A 79 7.47 13.23 11.59
N PHE A 80 8.38 13.93 10.89
CA PHE A 80 8.09 14.59 9.62
C PHE A 80 7.57 13.60 8.58
N SER A 81 8.25 12.48 8.39
CA SER A 81 7.85 11.46 7.41
C SER A 81 6.48 10.87 7.74
N MET A 82 6.19 10.67 9.03
CA MET A 82 4.88 10.20 9.50
C MET A 82 3.77 11.20 9.18
N ASP A 83 3.98 12.47 9.53
CA ASP A 83 3.00 13.55 9.32
C ASP A 83 2.73 13.75 7.82
N VAL A 84 3.78 13.70 6.99
CA VAL A 84 3.66 13.80 5.53
C VAL A 84 2.83 12.67 4.95
N ILE A 85 3.09 11.41 5.33
CA ILE A 85 2.32 10.27 4.82
C ILE A 85 0.88 10.33 5.33
N ALA A 86 0.65 10.64 6.60
CA ALA A 86 -0.70 10.77 7.15
C ALA A 86 -1.51 11.86 6.42
N SER A 87 -0.89 13.02 6.17
CA SER A 87 -1.53 14.14 5.51
C SER A 87 -1.74 13.90 4.02
N ALA A 88 -0.69 13.53 3.29
CA ALA A 88 -0.75 13.37 1.83
C ALA A 88 -1.53 12.12 1.41
N ALA A 89 -1.53 11.05 2.23
CA ALA A 89 -2.22 9.81 1.88
C ALA A 89 -3.65 9.74 2.42
N PHE A 90 -3.86 10.14 3.67
CA PHE A 90 -5.13 9.98 4.37
C PHE A 90 -5.86 11.30 4.63
N SER A 91 -5.29 12.46 4.25
CA SER A 91 -5.82 13.78 4.63
C SER A 91 -5.94 13.96 6.14
N VAL A 92 -5.10 13.27 6.92
CA VAL A 92 -5.06 13.33 8.38
C VAL A 92 -3.87 14.20 8.80
N TYR A 93 -4.16 15.35 9.40
CA TYR A 93 -3.14 16.21 9.96
C TYR A 93 -2.70 15.68 11.32
N LEU A 94 -1.39 15.54 11.51
CA LEU A 94 -0.75 15.06 12.73
C LEU A 94 0.37 16.02 13.15
N ASP A 95 0.72 15.97 14.43
CA ASP A 95 1.95 16.54 14.97
C ASP A 95 2.68 15.43 15.72
N SER A 96 3.30 14.52 14.95
CA SER A 96 3.87 13.28 15.49
C SER A 96 5.03 13.51 16.46
N TYR A 97 5.62 14.70 16.43
CA TYR A 97 6.69 15.07 17.35
C TYR A 97 6.16 15.37 18.75
N ASN A 98 5.06 16.13 18.85
CA ASN A 98 4.48 16.53 20.13
C ASN A 98 3.44 15.54 20.67
N ASP A 99 2.77 14.77 19.82
CA ASP A 99 1.79 13.74 20.20
C ASP A 99 2.20 12.34 19.72
N PRO A 100 3.25 11.72 20.31
CA PRO A 100 3.68 10.37 19.92
C PRO A 100 2.69 9.27 20.31
N ASN A 101 1.69 9.57 21.15
CA ASN A 101 0.68 8.62 21.61
C ASN A 101 -0.54 8.55 20.68
N ASN A 102 -0.55 9.34 19.61
CA ASN A 102 -1.58 9.28 18.59
C ASN A 102 -1.76 7.84 18.06
N THR A 103 -3.01 7.41 17.91
CA THR A 103 -3.32 6.04 17.46
C THR A 103 -2.71 5.74 16.08
N PHE A 104 -2.67 6.71 15.16
CA PHE A 104 -2.07 6.53 13.84
C PHE A 104 -0.59 6.20 13.95
N ILE A 105 0.13 6.94 14.79
CA ILE A 105 1.57 6.78 15.02
C ILE A 105 1.84 5.44 15.71
N GLN A 106 1.10 5.13 16.76
CA GLN A 106 1.25 3.86 17.49
C GLN A 106 1.00 2.65 16.60
N SER A 107 -0.01 2.71 15.72
CA SER A 107 -0.26 1.68 14.71
C SER A 107 0.87 1.58 13.68
N ALA A 108 1.44 2.71 13.23
CA ALA A 108 2.55 2.72 12.28
C ALA A 108 3.83 2.16 12.91
N VAL A 109 4.19 2.60 14.11
CA VAL A 109 5.35 2.10 14.86
C VAL A 109 5.24 0.60 15.07
N LYS A 110 4.06 0.08 15.46
CA LYS A 110 3.83 -1.37 15.58
C LYS A 110 3.90 -2.10 14.24
N ALA A 111 3.52 -1.47 13.14
CA ALA A 111 3.59 -2.07 11.81
C ALA A 111 5.03 -2.18 11.27
N PHE A 112 5.88 -1.18 11.58
CA PHE A 112 7.24 -1.06 11.03
C PHE A 112 8.34 -1.31 12.06
N SER A 113 8.00 -1.66 13.30
CA SER A 113 8.99 -2.04 14.31
C SER A 113 9.72 -3.31 13.86
N PRO A 114 11.06 -3.33 13.90
CA PRO A 114 11.85 -4.49 13.56
C PRO A 114 11.70 -5.55 14.65
N TYR A 115 10.62 -6.33 14.61
CA TYR A 115 10.52 -7.53 15.42
C TYR A 115 11.43 -8.60 14.82
N PHE A 116 12.24 -9.25 15.67
CA PHE A 116 12.95 -10.46 15.26
C PHE A 116 11.92 -11.51 14.87
N ASN A 117 11.72 -11.64 13.56
CA ASN A 117 10.71 -12.50 13.03
C ASN A 117 11.28 -13.90 12.90
N TYR A 118 11.29 -14.64 14.03
CA TYR A 118 11.74 -16.03 14.05
C TYR A 118 11.01 -16.89 13.00
N LYS A 119 9.78 -16.53 12.63
CA LYS A 119 9.03 -17.17 11.55
C LYS A 119 9.63 -16.90 10.16
N LEU A 120 10.15 -15.69 9.92
CA LEU A 120 10.89 -15.36 8.70
C LEU A 120 12.21 -16.15 8.65
N ALA A 121 12.96 -16.19 9.75
CA ALA A 121 14.21 -16.96 9.84
C ALA A 121 13.95 -18.46 9.60
N PHE A 122 12.91 -19.02 10.23
CA PHE A 122 12.47 -20.40 10.03
C PHE A 122 12.06 -20.67 8.57
N TYR A 123 11.31 -19.77 7.94
CA TYR A 123 10.93 -19.88 6.53
C TYR A 123 12.15 -19.89 5.60
N GLN A 124 13.17 -19.09 5.90
CA GLN A 124 14.41 -19.03 5.11
C GLN A 124 15.26 -20.31 5.24
N MET A 125 15.27 -20.93 6.43
CA MET A 125 16.00 -22.20 6.66
C MET A 125 15.27 -23.42 6.07
N TRP A 126 13.94 -23.49 6.22
CA TRP A 126 13.15 -24.65 5.80
C TRP A 126 11.89 -24.24 5.03
N PRO A 127 12.01 -23.74 3.79
CA PRO A 127 10.88 -23.18 3.04
C PRO A 127 9.79 -24.21 2.73
N LYS A 128 10.16 -25.46 2.41
CA LYS A 128 9.18 -26.54 2.13
C LYS A 128 8.33 -26.87 3.37
N LEU A 129 8.97 -26.98 4.53
CA LEU A 129 8.29 -27.27 5.78
C LEU A 129 7.43 -26.10 6.23
N ALA A 130 7.94 -24.87 6.10
CA ALA A 130 7.20 -23.66 6.44
C ALA A 130 5.95 -23.47 5.57
N LYS A 131 6.00 -23.85 4.29
CA LYS A 131 4.82 -23.92 3.41
C LYS A 131 3.83 -24.98 3.87
N TRP A 132 4.31 -26.18 4.21
CA TRP A 132 3.45 -27.28 4.65
C TRP A 132 2.67 -26.96 5.92
N ILE A 133 3.31 -26.31 6.90
CA ILE A 133 2.66 -25.92 8.16
C ILE A 133 1.95 -24.55 8.13
N GLY A 134 1.95 -23.87 6.97
CA GLY A 134 1.23 -22.59 6.80
C GLY A 134 1.77 -21.43 7.66
N VAL A 135 3.10 -21.27 7.76
CA VAL A 135 3.68 -20.20 8.59
C VAL A 135 3.35 -18.81 8.03
N GLN A 136 2.60 -18.03 8.81
CA GLN A 136 2.37 -16.61 8.54
C GLN A 136 3.59 -15.77 8.96
N VAL A 137 4.34 -15.28 7.97
CA VAL A 137 5.53 -14.46 8.19
C VAL A 137 5.19 -12.98 8.38
N ILE A 138 4.14 -12.48 7.74
CA ILE A 138 3.80 -11.05 7.77
C ILE A 138 2.91 -10.77 8.99
N TYR A 139 3.33 -9.85 9.86
CA TYR A 139 2.50 -9.41 11.00
C TYR A 139 1.54 -8.29 10.57
N THR A 140 0.29 -8.65 10.28
CA THR A 140 -0.70 -7.73 9.68
C THR A 140 -1.62 -7.02 10.68
N LYS A 141 -1.64 -7.43 11.97
CA LYS A 141 -2.57 -6.86 12.95
C LYS A 141 -2.54 -5.32 13.03
N PRO A 142 -1.37 -4.64 13.08
CA PRO A 142 -1.32 -3.18 13.12
C PRO A 142 -1.82 -2.53 11.83
N LEU A 143 -1.75 -3.23 10.71
CA LEU A 143 -2.16 -2.75 9.38
C LEU A 143 -3.68 -2.70 9.21
N TYR A 144 -4.43 -3.42 10.05
CA TYR A 144 -5.89 -3.38 10.05
C TYR A 144 -6.44 -1.98 10.36
N PHE A 145 -5.74 -1.21 11.21
CA PHE A 145 -6.08 0.19 11.45
C PHE A 145 -6.08 1.00 10.15
N PHE A 146 -5.01 0.92 9.36
CA PHE A 146 -4.90 1.66 8.10
C PHE A 146 -5.92 1.19 7.06
N LYS A 147 -6.17 -0.12 6.97
CA LYS A 147 -7.25 -0.66 6.11
C LYS A 147 -8.60 -0.07 6.50
N LYS A 148 -8.95 -0.10 7.80
CA LYS A 148 -10.22 0.42 8.30
C LYS A 148 -10.34 1.93 8.05
N SER A 149 -9.29 2.69 8.30
CA SER A 149 -9.23 4.14 8.05
C SER A 149 -9.40 4.47 6.57
N ALA A 150 -8.68 3.80 5.67
CA ALA A 150 -8.83 3.99 4.23
C ALA A 150 -10.26 3.70 3.75
N LEU A 151 -10.82 2.55 4.14
CA LEU A 151 -12.19 2.17 3.77
C LEU A 151 -13.23 3.15 4.31
N TYR A 152 -13.05 3.64 5.54
CA TYR A 152 -13.91 4.64 6.13
C TYR A 152 -13.87 5.96 5.33
N ILE A 153 -12.66 6.47 5.02
CA ILE A 153 -12.47 7.69 4.23
C ILE A 153 -13.12 7.54 2.85
N MET A 154 -12.87 6.42 2.15
CA MET A 154 -13.47 6.15 0.84
C MET A 154 -15.00 6.11 0.90
N LYS A 155 -15.57 5.45 1.92
CA LYS A 155 -17.03 5.35 2.11
C LYS A 155 -17.64 6.73 2.39
N GLN A 156 -16.98 7.55 3.20
CA GLN A 156 -17.44 8.91 3.51
C GLN A 156 -17.44 9.78 2.25
N ARG A 157 -16.38 9.76 1.45
CA ARG A 157 -16.30 10.54 0.20
C ARG A 157 -17.37 10.16 -0.82
N LYS A 158 -17.66 8.86 -0.95
CA LYS A 158 -18.75 8.38 -1.80
C LYS A 158 -20.12 8.90 -1.35
N LYS A 159 -20.32 9.11 -0.05
CA LYS A 159 -21.58 9.63 0.50
C LYS A 159 -21.69 11.15 0.39
N THR A 160 -20.62 11.88 0.65
CA THR A 160 -20.65 13.35 0.76
C THR A 160 -20.27 14.07 -0.52
N GLY A 161 -19.75 13.37 -1.53
CA GLY A 161 -19.23 13.96 -2.77
C GLY A 161 -17.96 14.80 -2.59
N HIS A 162 -17.46 14.93 -1.36
CA HIS A 162 -16.28 15.76 -1.08
C HIS A 162 -15.02 15.07 -1.60
N THR A 163 -14.30 15.75 -2.48
CA THR A 163 -13.01 15.31 -3.00
C THR A 163 -11.88 16.14 -2.42
N ARG A 164 -10.71 15.51 -2.26
CA ARG A 164 -9.47 16.18 -1.84
C ARG A 164 -8.34 15.75 -2.75
N SER A 165 -7.37 16.62 -2.98
CA SER A 165 -6.22 16.32 -3.85
C SER A 165 -5.16 15.47 -3.13
N ASP A 166 -5.57 14.34 -2.56
CA ASP A 166 -4.72 13.40 -1.82
C ASP A 166 -4.57 12.04 -2.53
N PHE A 167 -3.66 11.22 -2.02
CA PHE A 167 -3.35 9.91 -2.59
C PHE A 167 -4.57 9.01 -2.76
N LEU A 168 -5.43 8.92 -1.74
CA LEU A 168 -6.63 8.07 -1.78
C LEU A 168 -7.59 8.52 -2.88
N GLN A 169 -7.75 9.83 -3.10
CA GLN A 169 -8.59 10.33 -4.18
C GLN A 169 -8.02 9.96 -5.55
N PHE A 170 -6.71 10.08 -5.72
CA PHE A 170 -6.06 9.71 -6.96
C PHE A 170 -6.15 8.22 -7.23
N LEU A 171 -5.97 7.38 -6.22
CA LEU A 171 -6.12 5.93 -6.33
C LEU A 171 -7.57 5.52 -6.65
N MET A 172 -8.56 6.18 -6.07
CA MET A 172 -9.97 5.96 -6.42
C MET A 172 -10.26 6.32 -7.88
N GLY A 173 -9.65 7.39 -8.39
CA GLY A 173 -9.74 7.78 -9.78
C GLY A 173 -9.13 6.73 -10.70
N THR A 174 -7.87 6.33 -10.45
CA THR A 174 -7.20 5.33 -11.29
C THR A 174 -7.96 4.00 -11.29
N VAL A 175 -8.46 3.54 -10.15
CA VAL A 175 -9.27 2.31 -10.11
C VAL A 175 -10.53 2.41 -10.96
N LYS A 176 -11.15 3.59 -11.04
CA LYS A 176 -12.32 3.81 -11.90
C LYS A 176 -11.92 3.79 -13.39
N ASP A 177 -10.88 4.52 -13.77
CA ASP A 177 -10.39 4.57 -15.15
C ASP A 177 -10.07 3.16 -15.67
N PHE A 178 -9.41 2.33 -14.85
CA PHE A 178 -9.12 0.93 -15.17
C PHE A 178 -10.35 -0.01 -15.18
N ALA A 179 -11.46 0.38 -14.56
CA ALA A 179 -12.71 -0.37 -14.64
C ALA A 179 -13.45 -0.03 -15.94
N ASP A 180 -13.48 1.26 -16.30
CA ASP A 180 -14.11 1.76 -17.51
C ASP A 180 -13.37 1.22 -18.77
N GLU A 181 -12.03 1.20 -18.78
CA GLU A 181 -11.22 0.61 -19.87
C GLU A 181 -11.52 -0.89 -20.10
N LYS A 182 -11.89 -1.63 -19.06
CA LYS A 182 -12.25 -3.05 -19.17
C LYS A 182 -13.65 -3.27 -19.73
N GLU A 183 -14.57 -2.35 -19.45
CA GLU A 183 -15.93 -2.43 -20.00
C GLU A 183 -15.92 -2.08 -21.50
N GLU A 184 -15.06 -1.14 -21.93
CA GLU A 184 -14.87 -0.81 -23.35
C GLU A 184 -14.21 -1.94 -24.16
N ASP A 185 -13.24 -2.66 -23.60
CA ASP A 185 -12.58 -3.81 -24.25
C ASP A 185 -13.56 -4.99 -24.46
N VAL A 186 -14.45 -5.22 -23.49
CA VAL A 186 -15.50 -6.27 -23.58
C VAL A 186 -16.61 -5.88 -24.58
N GLY A 187 -16.86 -4.58 -24.78
CA GLY A 187 -17.84 -4.07 -25.74
C GLY A 187 -17.42 -4.15 -27.21
N ASN A 188 -16.11 -4.21 -27.49
CA ASN A 188 -15.58 -4.28 -28.86
C ASN A 188 -15.32 -5.72 -29.36
N ASP A 189 -15.28 -6.71 -28.47
CA ASP A 189 -14.98 -8.11 -28.82
C ASP A 189 -16.22 -8.93 -29.25
N THR A 190 -17.43 -8.35 -29.23
CA THR A 190 -18.67 -9.07 -29.59
C THR A 190 -18.95 -9.20 -31.09
N THR A 191 -18.05 -8.73 -31.97
CA THR A 191 -18.30 -8.74 -33.42
C THR A 191 -17.36 -9.58 -34.29
N SER A 192 -16.41 -10.37 -33.76
CA SER A 192 -15.52 -11.14 -34.66
C SER A 192 -14.82 -12.38 -34.09
N HIS A 193 -15.40 -13.24 -33.23
CA HIS A 193 -14.70 -14.50 -32.88
C HIS A 193 -15.58 -15.73 -32.60
N ASP A 194 -16.57 -16.00 -33.46
CA ASP A 194 -17.44 -17.20 -33.34
C ASP A 194 -16.87 -18.52 -33.92
N VAL A 195 -15.56 -18.64 -34.22
CA VAL A 195 -15.04 -19.88 -34.87
C VAL A 195 -13.78 -20.50 -34.21
N GLN A 196 -13.18 -19.90 -33.16
CA GLN A 196 -11.87 -20.36 -32.67
C GLN A 196 -11.79 -20.84 -31.21
N ASP A 197 -12.92 -21.21 -30.60
CA ASP A 197 -12.98 -21.66 -29.19
C ASP A 197 -12.82 -23.19 -28.99
N LYS A 198 -12.88 -24.01 -30.05
CA LYS A 198 -12.80 -25.48 -29.87
C LYS A 198 -11.38 -26.07 -29.77
N SER A 199 -10.33 -25.33 -30.13
CA SER A 199 -8.96 -25.89 -30.22
C SER A 199 -8.04 -25.56 -29.04
N ARG A 200 -8.37 -24.55 -28.20
CA ARG A 200 -7.47 -24.06 -27.15
C ARG A 200 -7.64 -24.77 -25.80
N ASN A 201 -8.74 -25.49 -25.60
CA ASN A 201 -9.09 -26.17 -24.35
C ASN A 201 -8.33 -27.48 -24.06
N GLN A 202 -7.51 -28.00 -24.99
CA GLN A 202 -6.67 -29.18 -24.74
C GLN A 202 -5.28 -28.86 -24.17
N ILE A 203 -4.78 -27.62 -24.31
CA ILE A 203 -3.41 -27.28 -23.89
C ILE A 203 -3.33 -26.95 -22.38
N TYR A 204 -4.42 -26.50 -21.76
CA TYR A 204 -4.43 -26.08 -20.36
C TYR A 204 -4.51 -27.21 -19.31
N LYS A 205 -4.86 -28.45 -19.71
CA LYS A 205 -4.92 -29.59 -18.77
C LYS A 205 -3.56 -30.28 -18.50
N SER A 206 -2.52 -29.99 -19.28
CA SER A 206 -1.24 -30.72 -19.18
C SER A 206 -0.20 -30.09 -18.22
N LYS A 207 -0.40 -28.85 -17.74
CA LYS A 207 0.58 -28.15 -16.87
C LYS A 207 0.25 -28.16 -15.36
N ARG A 208 -0.67 -29.01 -14.89
CA ARG A 208 -0.93 -29.19 -13.44
C ARG A 208 -0.09 -30.26 -12.75
N HIS A 209 0.71 -31.02 -13.49
CA HIS A 209 1.68 -31.95 -12.93
C HIS A 209 3.08 -31.53 -13.34
N LEU A 210 3.66 -30.62 -12.55
CA LEU A 210 5.09 -30.38 -12.34
C LEU A 210 5.24 -28.97 -11.76
N CYS A 211 5.12 -28.87 -10.44
CA CYS A 211 5.75 -27.88 -9.57
C CYS A 211 5.68 -28.40 -8.13
#